data_AF-A0A1J5PG64-F1
#
_entry.id   AF-A0A1J5PG64-F1
#
_cell.length_a   1.000
_cell.length_b   1.000
_cell.length_c   1.000
_cell.angle_alpha   90.00
_cell.angle_beta   90.00
_cell.angle_gamma   90.00
#
_symmetry.space_group_name_H-M   'P 1'
#
loop_
_entity.id
_entity.type
_entity.pdbx_description
1 polymer ?
#
loop_
_entity_poly.entity_id
_entity_poly.type
_entity_poly.pdbx_seq_one_letter_code
_entity_poly.pdbx_strand_id
1 'polypeptide(L)'
;MQETLVKAWSNIGSFVEGTNLPAWLFTILRNIYYSEYRKRRREVADPDGAIAGKLATAPAQNGHMDMLDFHAALQQLPNDQREALILIGASGLSYEEAAGICGCAIGTRPVDLLIMALDKLGAEIAIDGGYVIAKAPGGLKGAAIDFPKVTVSGTHVALMAATLAKGTTVITSAACEPEVQDVADCLNKMGARISGAGTSRIVIEGVAKLHGARHTVLPDRIETGTYAMAVAMTGGDVQLNGARPELLQSALDVLTQAGAIITVNNEGIRVARNGAGIRPVTVSTAPFPGFPTDLQAQLMALMICAKGSSHITETIFENRFMHVQELARFGARIHLDGETATIHGIAKLRGAPVMATDLRASVSLVIAGLAAEGETMVNRVYHLDRGFERLEEKLSACGASIERISD
;
A
#
# COMPACT_ATOMS: atom_id res chain seq x y z
N MET A 1 5.03 37.72 -12.97
CA MET A 1 3.80 37.91 -13.77
C MET A 1 4.13 38.40 -15.19
N GLN A 2 4.95 39.45 -15.37
CA GLN A 2 5.35 39.96 -16.69
C GLN A 2 6.09 38.92 -17.55
N GLU A 3 6.99 38.15 -16.95
CA GLU A 3 7.75 37.07 -17.62
C GLU A 3 6.89 35.87 -18.06
N THR A 4 5.83 35.58 -17.31
CA THR A 4 4.86 34.52 -17.61
C THR A 4 4.08 34.85 -18.87
N LEU A 5 3.64 36.11 -19.01
CA LEU A 5 2.89 36.56 -20.18
C LEU A 5 3.77 36.58 -21.44
N VAL A 6 5.05 36.97 -21.31
CA VAL A 6 6.01 36.90 -22.42
C VAL A 6 6.24 35.46 -22.88
N LYS A 7 6.48 34.52 -21.95
CA LYS A 7 6.66 33.09 -22.29
C LYS A 7 5.38 32.44 -22.79
N ALA A 8 4.22 32.84 -22.30
CA ALA A 8 2.93 32.39 -22.82
C ALA A 8 2.72 32.88 -24.26
N TRP A 9 3.04 34.13 -24.55
CA TRP A 9 2.97 34.68 -25.91
C TRP A 9 3.92 33.94 -26.89
N SER A 10 5.15 33.64 -26.45
CA SER A 10 6.11 32.88 -27.26
C SER A 10 5.72 31.42 -27.48
N ASN A 11 4.87 30.83 -26.62
CA ASN A 11 4.44 29.43 -26.70
C ASN A 11 2.96 29.29 -27.06
N ILE A 12 2.32 30.33 -27.58
CA ILE A 12 0.88 30.33 -27.85
C ILE A 12 0.45 29.23 -28.84
N GLY A 13 1.35 28.80 -29.73
CA GLY A 13 1.12 27.66 -30.63
C GLY A 13 1.06 26.28 -29.93
N SER A 14 1.43 26.19 -28.64
CA SER A 14 1.26 24.98 -27.81
C SER A 14 -0.06 24.97 -27.02
N PHE A 15 -0.83 26.06 -27.10
CA PHE A 15 -2.15 26.14 -26.49
C PHE A 15 -3.20 25.50 -27.42
N VAL A 16 -3.98 24.56 -26.88
CA VAL A 16 -5.08 23.92 -27.61
C VAL A 16 -6.37 24.65 -27.28
N GLU A 17 -7.02 25.22 -28.29
CA GLU A 17 -8.28 25.93 -28.14
C GLU A 17 -9.36 24.99 -27.57
N GLY A 18 -10.02 25.42 -26.48
CA GLY A 18 -10.95 24.59 -25.69
C GLY A 18 -10.36 23.98 -24.41
N THR A 19 -9.04 24.09 -24.17
CA THR A 19 -8.40 23.69 -22.91
C THR A 19 -8.33 24.84 -21.89
N ASN A 20 -8.18 24.52 -20.60
CA ASN A 20 -8.22 25.48 -19.50
C ASN A 20 -7.02 26.46 -19.55
N LEU A 21 -7.26 27.66 -20.08
CA LEU A 21 -6.26 28.72 -20.24
C LEU A 21 -5.59 29.12 -18.90
N PRO A 22 -6.30 29.28 -17.77
CA PRO A 22 -5.69 29.46 -16.46
C PRO A 22 -4.69 28.36 -16.07
N ALA A 23 -5.03 27.08 -16.27
CA ALA A 23 -4.16 25.95 -15.93
C ALA A 23 -2.89 25.90 -16.80
N TRP A 24 -3.03 26.25 -18.08
CA TRP A 24 -1.90 26.35 -19.00
C TRP A 24 -0.95 27.50 -18.63
N LEU A 25 -1.49 28.69 -18.32
CA LEU A 25 -0.71 29.84 -17.85
C LEU A 25 -0.03 29.55 -16.50
N PHE A 26 -0.69 28.84 -15.59
CA PHE A 26 -0.12 28.42 -14.31
C PHE A 26 1.07 27.46 -14.49
N THR A 27 0.98 26.53 -15.45
CA THR A 27 2.08 25.62 -15.79
C THR A 27 3.32 26.39 -16.26
N ILE A 28 3.13 27.43 -17.08
CA ILE A 28 4.22 28.30 -17.55
C ILE A 28 4.84 29.08 -16.37
N LEU A 29 4.02 29.65 -15.49
CA LEU A 29 4.48 30.34 -14.28
C LEU A 29 5.30 29.42 -13.36
N ARG A 30 4.79 28.21 -13.10
CA ARG A 30 5.42 27.17 -12.27
C ARG A 30 6.81 26.81 -12.78
N ASN A 31 6.94 26.60 -14.09
CA ASN A 31 8.22 26.22 -14.70
C ASN A 31 9.25 27.36 -14.64
N ILE A 32 8.82 28.62 -14.74
CA ILE A 32 9.69 29.79 -14.56
C ILE A 32 10.20 29.85 -13.12
N TYR A 33 9.30 29.73 -12.14
CA TYR A 33 9.64 29.78 -10.73
C TYR A 33 10.63 28.66 -10.32
N TYR A 34 10.43 27.43 -10.78
CA TYR A 34 11.36 26.34 -10.48
C TYR A 34 12.73 26.49 -11.15
N SER A 35 12.79 27.14 -12.31
CA SER A 35 14.06 27.45 -12.99
C SER A 35 14.85 28.51 -12.22
N GLU A 36 14.17 29.56 -11.76
CA GLU A 36 14.72 30.62 -10.88
C GLU A 36 15.21 30.05 -9.54
N TYR A 37 14.41 29.19 -8.90
CA TYR A 37 14.73 28.58 -7.61
C TYR A 37 15.98 27.67 -7.70
N ARG A 38 16.11 26.89 -8.79
CA ARG A 38 17.30 26.06 -9.02
C ARG A 38 18.58 26.87 -9.24
N LYS A 39 18.48 28.08 -9.81
CA LYS A 39 19.62 29.00 -9.95
C LYS A 39 20.07 29.58 -8.60
N ARG A 40 19.16 29.76 -7.64
CA ARG A 40 19.47 30.37 -6.33
C ARG A 40 20.08 29.42 -5.30
N ARG A 41 20.08 28.11 -5.54
CA ARG A 41 20.51 27.09 -4.55
C ARG A 41 21.95 26.58 -4.76
N ARG A 42 22.84 27.40 -5.31
CA ARG A 42 24.28 27.16 -5.26
C ARG A 42 24.95 28.34 -4.56
N GLU A 43 25.76 27.98 -3.56
CA GLU A 43 26.52 28.80 -2.61
C GLU A 43 25.79 29.23 -1.33
N VAL A 44 26.08 28.52 -0.23
CA VAL A 44 26.53 29.10 1.04
C VAL A 44 27.44 28.09 1.75
N ALA A 45 28.62 28.50 2.19
CA ALA A 45 29.53 27.75 3.06
C ALA A 45 29.16 27.98 4.54
N ASP A 46 29.27 26.94 5.38
CA ASP A 46 29.06 27.00 6.84
C ASP A 46 30.38 26.71 7.58
N PRO A 47 31.18 27.75 7.92
CA PRO A 47 32.50 27.56 8.51
C PRO A 47 32.47 27.32 10.03
N ASP A 48 31.35 27.60 10.72
CA ASP A 48 31.35 27.74 12.18
C ASP A 48 30.39 26.78 12.92
N GLY A 49 29.72 25.85 12.22
CA GLY A 49 29.03 24.70 12.83
C GLY A 49 27.81 25.02 13.70
N ALA A 50 27.21 26.21 13.55
CA ALA A 50 26.09 26.66 14.36
C ALA A 50 24.74 25.94 14.09
N ILE A 51 24.65 25.14 13.02
CA ILE A 51 23.41 24.47 12.61
C ILE A 51 23.10 23.22 13.46
N ALA A 52 24.11 22.56 14.04
CA ALA A 52 23.93 21.31 14.79
C ALA A 52 23.26 21.51 16.19
N GLY A 53 23.24 22.73 16.73
CA GLY A 53 22.73 23.03 18.07
C GLY A 53 21.23 23.33 18.19
N LYS A 54 20.47 23.34 17.08
CA LYS A 54 19.04 23.73 17.08
C LYS A 54 18.05 22.56 16.97
N LEU A 55 18.51 21.31 16.98
CA LEU A 55 17.66 20.11 16.85
C LEU A 55 17.16 19.56 18.20
N ALA A 56 16.54 20.42 19.01
CA ALA A 56 15.73 19.95 20.13
C ALA A 56 14.52 20.87 20.33
N THR A 57 13.32 20.33 20.17
CA THR A 57 12.07 21.01 20.52
C THR A 57 11.14 20.08 21.31
N ALA A 58 10.69 20.57 22.47
CA ALA A 58 9.69 19.96 23.34
C ALA A 58 8.26 20.17 22.77
N PRO A 59 7.26 19.38 23.19
CA PRO A 59 5.94 19.40 22.57
C PRO A 59 5.12 20.61 23.04
N ALA A 60 4.46 21.30 22.10
CA ALA A 60 3.51 22.37 22.41
C ALA A 60 2.12 22.00 21.90
N GLN A 61 1.20 21.72 22.84
CA GLN A 61 -0.23 21.82 22.61
C GLN A 61 -0.68 23.24 22.95
N ASN A 62 -1.52 23.79 22.08
CA ASN A 62 -2.22 25.09 22.08
C ASN A 62 -1.41 26.31 21.60
N GLY A 63 -1.78 26.78 20.41
CA GLY A 63 -1.48 28.12 19.91
C GLY A 63 -2.17 28.34 18.57
N HIS A 64 -2.93 29.42 18.44
CA HIS A 64 -3.38 29.92 17.13
C HIS A 64 -2.18 30.00 16.18
N MET A 65 -2.25 29.36 15.02
CA MET A 65 -1.21 29.50 13.99
C MET A 65 -1.24 30.92 13.45
N ASP A 66 -0.12 31.63 13.57
CA ASP A 66 0.10 32.87 12.84
C ASP A 66 0.33 32.53 11.35
N MET A 67 -0.06 33.43 10.43
CA MET A 67 -0.01 33.15 8.97
C MET A 67 1.42 32.87 8.48
N LEU A 68 2.42 33.41 9.19
CA LEU A 68 3.85 33.17 8.96
C LEU A 68 4.29 31.77 9.42
N ASP A 69 3.75 31.26 10.53
CA ASP A 69 4.03 29.93 11.04
C ASP A 69 3.36 28.85 10.17
N PHE A 70 2.15 29.13 9.67
CA PHE A 70 1.50 28.29 8.68
C PHE A 70 2.30 28.23 7.37
N HIS A 71 2.82 29.36 6.89
CA HIS A 71 3.67 29.41 5.70
C HIS A 71 4.98 28.64 5.89
N ALA A 72 5.63 28.78 7.07
CA ALA A 72 6.83 28.04 7.42
C ALA A 72 6.58 26.53 7.51
N ALA A 73 5.47 26.12 8.12
CA ALA A 73 5.06 24.71 8.20
C ALA A 73 4.71 24.12 6.82
N LEU A 74 4.00 24.87 5.97
CA LEU A 74 3.74 24.49 4.58
C LEU A 74 5.04 24.28 3.80
N GLN A 75 6.04 25.13 4.01
CA GLN A 75 7.36 25.00 3.37
C GLN A 75 8.21 23.83 3.89
N GLN A 76 7.83 23.21 5.02
CA GLN A 76 8.47 22.00 5.51
C GLN A 76 7.83 20.72 4.98
N LEU A 77 6.60 20.80 4.43
CA LEU A 77 5.95 19.64 3.82
C LEU A 77 6.68 19.19 2.55
N PRO A 78 6.80 17.87 2.30
CA PRO A 78 7.16 17.32 1.00
C PRO A 78 6.35 17.94 -0.14
N ASN A 79 6.96 18.08 -1.32
CA ASN A 79 6.39 18.85 -2.44
C ASN A 79 5.02 18.32 -2.88
N ASP A 80 4.83 17.01 -2.88
CA ASP A 80 3.59 16.30 -3.19
C ASP A 80 2.47 16.60 -2.18
N GLN A 81 2.78 16.61 -0.88
CA GLN A 81 1.82 16.94 0.17
C GLN A 81 1.44 18.42 0.15
N ARG A 82 2.41 19.29 -0.12
CA ARG A 82 2.18 20.73 -0.28
C ARG A 82 1.34 21.03 -1.52
N GLU A 83 1.59 20.35 -2.62
CA GLU A 83 0.85 20.49 -3.87
C GLU A 83 -0.61 20.06 -3.69
N ALA A 84 -0.86 18.93 -3.03
CA ALA A 84 -2.22 18.50 -2.66
C ALA A 84 -2.95 19.55 -1.79
N LEU A 85 -2.26 20.10 -0.77
CA LEU A 85 -2.82 21.12 0.12
C LEU A 85 -3.16 22.42 -0.60
N ILE A 86 -2.34 22.83 -1.58
CA ILE A 86 -2.60 24.02 -2.40
C ILE A 86 -3.75 23.77 -3.37
N LEU A 87 -3.79 22.62 -4.04
CA LEU A 87 -4.84 22.29 -5.01
C LEU A 87 -6.21 22.21 -4.34
N ILE A 88 -6.30 21.63 -3.14
CA ILE A 88 -7.56 21.49 -2.40
C ILE A 88 -7.88 22.78 -1.62
N GLY A 89 -6.92 23.28 -0.83
CA GLY A 89 -7.15 24.37 0.12
C GLY A 89 -7.13 25.76 -0.49
N ALA A 90 -6.32 26.01 -1.52
CA ALA A 90 -6.20 27.32 -2.16
C ALA A 90 -6.92 27.39 -3.51
N SER A 91 -6.89 26.31 -4.30
CA SER A 91 -7.53 26.26 -5.62
C SER A 91 -8.96 25.69 -5.58
N GLY A 92 -9.42 25.17 -4.44
CA GLY A 92 -10.79 24.68 -4.24
C GLY A 92 -11.15 23.46 -5.07
N LEU A 93 -10.15 22.73 -5.58
CA LEU A 93 -10.37 21.53 -6.38
C LEU A 93 -10.89 20.39 -5.49
N SER A 94 -11.70 19.53 -6.07
CA SER A 94 -12.08 18.28 -5.41
C SER A 94 -10.83 17.41 -5.18
N TYR A 95 -10.91 16.53 -4.18
CA TYR A 95 -9.85 15.55 -3.92
C TYR A 95 -9.52 14.70 -5.15
N GLU A 96 -10.50 14.43 -6.00
CA GLU A 96 -10.37 13.65 -7.23
C GLU A 96 -9.56 14.40 -8.31
N GLU A 97 -9.87 15.69 -8.54
CA GLU A 97 -9.12 16.55 -9.45
C GLU A 97 -7.70 16.79 -8.95
N ALA A 98 -7.53 17.04 -7.65
CA ALA A 98 -6.23 17.24 -7.03
C ALA A 98 -5.35 15.97 -7.13
N ALA A 99 -5.92 14.79 -6.88
CA ALA A 99 -5.21 13.51 -7.02
C ALA A 99 -4.81 13.22 -8.48
N GLY A 100 -5.70 13.53 -9.44
CA GLY A 100 -5.39 13.43 -10.87
C GLY A 100 -4.26 14.36 -11.31
N ILE A 101 -4.23 15.59 -10.79
CA ILE A 101 -3.18 16.59 -11.08
C ILE A 101 -1.85 16.23 -10.41
N CYS A 102 -1.87 15.73 -9.17
CA CYS A 102 -0.68 15.29 -8.44
C CYS A 102 -0.07 13.98 -8.97
N GLY A 103 -0.69 13.34 -9.96
CA GLY A 103 -0.26 12.02 -10.45
C GLY A 103 -0.32 10.94 -9.37
N CYS A 104 -1.16 11.16 -8.35
CA CYS A 104 -1.38 10.19 -7.29
C CYS A 104 -2.29 9.10 -7.86
N ALA A 105 -1.87 7.84 -7.79
CA ALA A 105 -2.69 6.72 -8.25
C ALA A 105 -4.00 6.72 -7.43
N ILE A 106 -5.09 7.13 -8.07
CA ILE A 106 -6.44 7.07 -7.51
C ILE A 106 -6.84 5.59 -7.50
N GLY A 107 -6.43 4.89 -6.45
CA GLY A 107 -7.23 3.79 -5.93
C GLY A 107 -8.25 4.41 -4.98
N THR A 108 -9.38 4.92 -5.49
CA THR A 108 -10.49 5.36 -4.64
C THR A 108 -10.96 4.12 -3.87
N ARG A 109 -10.49 3.97 -2.63
CA ARG A 109 -11.14 3.13 -1.64
C ARG A 109 -12.13 4.05 -0.91
N PRO A 110 -13.37 4.18 -1.39
CA PRO A 110 -14.35 4.94 -0.65
C PRO A 110 -14.44 4.38 0.77
N VAL A 111 -14.55 5.27 1.75
CA VAL A 111 -14.77 4.93 3.15
C VAL A 111 -16.27 4.69 3.44
N ASP A 112 -17.07 4.57 2.38
CA ASP A 112 -18.51 4.37 2.38
C ASP A 112 -18.92 3.17 3.24
N LEU A 113 -18.20 2.04 3.13
CA LEU A 113 -18.50 0.83 3.91
C LEU A 113 -18.17 0.98 5.40
N LEU A 114 -17.18 1.82 5.74
CA LEU A 114 -16.86 2.12 7.14
C LEU A 114 -17.94 3.01 7.74
N ILE A 115 -18.36 4.03 6.98
CA ILE A 115 -19.45 4.94 7.35
C ILE A 115 -20.76 4.16 7.51
N MET A 116 -21.09 3.31 6.54
CA MET A 116 -22.27 2.44 6.55
C MET A 116 -22.30 1.56 7.81
N ALA A 117 -21.17 0.98 8.21
CA ALA A 117 -21.10 0.17 9.42
C ALA A 117 -21.48 0.97 10.68
N LEU A 118 -20.96 2.20 10.81
CA LEU A 118 -21.27 3.08 11.96
C LEU A 118 -22.72 3.58 11.93
N ASP A 119 -23.21 3.99 10.77
CA ASP A 119 -24.60 4.41 10.56
C ASP A 119 -25.59 3.29 10.94
N LYS A 120 -25.32 2.05 10.50
CA LYS A 120 -26.13 0.87 10.88
C LYS A 120 -26.15 0.60 12.38
N LEU A 121 -25.08 0.94 13.09
CA LEU A 121 -25.01 0.86 14.56
C LEU A 121 -25.65 2.09 15.25
N GLY A 122 -26.30 2.98 14.50
CA GLY A 122 -27.03 4.13 15.00
C GLY A 122 -26.17 5.37 15.24
N ALA A 123 -25.00 5.48 14.60
CA ALA A 123 -24.26 6.75 14.57
C ALA A 123 -24.90 7.74 13.61
N GLU A 124 -25.05 8.99 14.04
CA GLU A 124 -25.36 10.12 13.19
C GLU A 124 -24.11 10.52 12.40
N ILE A 125 -24.16 10.42 11.07
CA ILE A 125 -23.06 10.76 10.18
C ILE A 125 -23.32 12.11 9.53
N ALA A 126 -22.36 13.01 9.62
CA ALA A 126 -22.33 14.26 8.86
C ALA A 126 -21.00 14.38 8.12
N ILE A 127 -21.05 14.97 6.92
CA ILE A 127 -19.85 15.36 6.17
C ILE A 127 -19.76 16.87 6.24
N ASP A 128 -18.72 17.39 6.87
CA ASP A 128 -18.49 18.84 7.01
C ASP A 128 -17.03 19.16 6.70
N GLY A 129 -16.79 20.08 5.76
CA GLY A 129 -15.44 20.46 5.34
C GLY A 129 -14.56 19.32 4.84
N GLY A 130 -15.16 18.22 4.33
CA GLY A 130 -14.42 17.01 3.93
C GLY A 130 -14.11 16.04 5.08
N TYR A 131 -14.55 16.32 6.30
CA TYR A 131 -14.43 15.42 7.44
C TYR A 131 -15.69 14.59 7.62
N VAL A 132 -15.52 13.32 7.98
CA VAL A 132 -16.60 12.44 8.43
C VAL A 132 -16.76 12.62 9.93
N ILE A 133 -17.85 13.26 10.34
CA ILE A 133 -18.22 13.45 11.74
C ILE A 133 -19.26 12.39 12.11
N ALA A 134 -18.88 11.46 12.97
CA ALA A 134 -19.77 10.42 13.50
C ALA A 134 -20.09 10.69 14.98
N LYS A 135 -21.38 10.76 15.34
CA LYS A 135 -21.84 10.97 16.72
C LYS A 135 -22.84 9.89 17.12
N ALA A 136 -22.76 9.41 18.35
CA ALA A 136 -23.76 8.50 18.92
C ALA A 136 -24.15 8.96 20.33
N PRO A 137 -24.98 10.01 20.48
CA PRO A 137 -25.30 10.60 21.78
C PRO A 137 -25.90 9.60 22.79
N GLY A 138 -26.65 8.60 22.31
CA GLY A 138 -27.22 7.52 23.13
C GLY A 138 -26.32 6.28 23.28
N GLY A 139 -25.11 6.32 22.72
CA GLY A 139 -24.27 5.15 22.43
C GLY A 139 -24.72 4.40 21.18
N LEU A 140 -23.83 3.58 20.64
CA LEU A 140 -24.15 2.68 19.52
C LEU A 140 -25.13 1.58 19.96
N LYS A 141 -25.88 1.05 19.01
CA LYS A 141 -26.86 -0.02 19.19
C LYS A 141 -26.54 -1.18 18.26
N GLY A 142 -26.77 -2.40 18.74
CA GLY A 142 -26.58 -3.60 17.93
C GLY A 142 -27.54 -3.63 16.74
N ALA A 143 -27.05 -4.12 15.60
CA ALA A 143 -27.81 -4.15 14.36
C ALA A 143 -27.39 -5.31 13.43
N ALA A 144 -28.20 -5.58 12.41
CA ALA A 144 -27.78 -6.41 11.28
C ALA A 144 -27.02 -5.54 10.27
N ILE A 145 -25.80 -5.95 9.92
CA ILE A 145 -24.93 -5.29 8.93
C ILE A 145 -24.65 -6.30 7.83
N ASP A 146 -25.15 -6.01 6.62
CA ASP A 146 -24.87 -6.82 5.44
C ASP A 146 -24.06 -6.01 4.44
N PHE A 147 -22.78 -6.37 4.27
CA PHE A 147 -21.91 -5.65 3.35
C PHE A 147 -22.20 -6.04 1.90
N PRO A 148 -22.31 -5.06 0.97
CA PRO A 148 -22.57 -5.35 -0.44
C PRO A 148 -21.39 -6.06 -1.14
N LYS A 149 -20.19 -5.97 -0.55
CA LYS A 149 -18.98 -6.68 -0.97
C LYS A 149 -18.09 -6.93 0.24
N VAL A 150 -17.25 -7.95 0.16
CA VAL A 150 -16.28 -8.26 1.22
C VAL A 150 -15.36 -7.06 1.45
N THR A 151 -15.22 -6.64 2.71
CA THR A 151 -14.40 -5.50 3.11
C THR A 151 -13.69 -5.78 4.43
N VAL A 152 -12.36 -5.84 4.39
CA VAL A 152 -11.54 -6.05 5.60
C VAL A 152 -11.70 -4.88 6.57
N SER A 153 -11.48 -3.64 6.09
CA SER A 153 -11.56 -2.44 6.92
C SER A 153 -12.98 -2.18 7.43
N GLY A 154 -14.00 -2.40 6.60
CA GLY A 154 -15.40 -2.26 7.03
C GLY A 154 -15.76 -3.29 8.10
N THR A 155 -15.33 -4.55 7.94
CA THR A 155 -15.52 -5.60 8.93
C THR A 155 -14.81 -5.27 10.24
N HIS A 156 -13.56 -4.78 10.21
CA HIS A 156 -12.84 -4.34 11.41
C HIS A 156 -13.57 -3.21 12.16
N VAL A 157 -14.03 -2.18 11.45
CA VAL A 157 -14.76 -1.06 12.06
C VAL A 157 -16.06 -1.54 12.69
N ALA A 158 -16.86 -2.32 11.96
CA ALA A 158 -18.10 -2.90 12.47
C ALA A 158 -17.86 -3.77 13.70
N LEU A 159 -16.85 -4.65 13.64
CA LEU A 159 -16.45 -5.55 14.72
C LEU A 159 -16.09 -4.78 15.99
N MET A 160 -15.16 -3.82 15.88
CA MET A 160 -14.68 -3.01 17.01
C MET A 160 -15.81 -2.17 17.60
N ALA A 161 -16.58 -1.48 16.76
CA ALA A 161 -17.67 -0.61 17.20
C ALA A 161 -18.80 -1.40 17.89
N ALA A 162 -19.12 -2.60 17.38
CA ALA A 162 -20.15 -3.45 17.94
C ALA A 162 -19.81 -4.00 19.34
N THR A 163 -18.53 -4.08 19.72
CA THR A 163 -18.12 -4.64 21.02
C THR A 163 -18.70 -3.88 22.22
N LEU A 164 -18.93 -2.57 22.08
CA LEU A 164 -19.50 -1.71 23.14
C LEU A 164 -20.90 -1.20 22.79
N ALA A 165 -21.49 -1.67 21.69
CA ALA A 165 -22.84 -1.28 21.29
C ALA A 165 -23.89 -1.93 22.22
N LYS A 166 -25.05 -1.30 22.39
CA LYS A 166 -26.14 -1.88 23.19
C LYS A 166 -26.90 -2.92 22.36
N GLY A 167 -26.79 -4.20 22.74
CA GLY A 167 -27.50 -5.30 22.10
C GLY A 167 -26.58 -6.18 21.24
N THR A 168 -27.18 -6.95 20.34
CA THR A 168 -26.46 -7.90 19.48
C THR A 168 -26.31 -7.34 18.08
N THR A 169 -25.09 -7.42 17.53
CA THR A 169 -24.79 -7.13 16.14
C THR A 169 -24.53 -8.42 15.38
N VAL A 170 -25.07 -8.53 14.17
CA VAL A 170 -24.79 -9.63 13.25
C VAL A 170 -24.24 -9.04 11.97
N ILE A 171 -23.02 -9.42 11.60
CA ILE A 171 -22.37 -9.04 10.36
C ILE A 171 -22.50 -10.22 9.39
N THR A 172 -23.07 -10.00 8.21
CA THR A 172 -23.05 -10.94 7.07
C THR A 172 -22.15 -10.40 5.96
N SER A 173 -21.63 -11.30 5.14
CA SER A 173 -20.62 -10.99 4.12
C SER A 173 -19.33 -10.39 4.73
N ALA A 174 -19.01 -10.81 5.96
CA ALA A 174 -17.81 -10.38 6.67
C ALA A 174 -16.54 -10.88 5.97
N ALA A 175 -15.47 -10.09 6.10
CA ALA A 175 -14.13 -10.53 5.72
C ALA A 175 -13.65 -11.70 6.60
N CYS A 176 -13.10 -12.72 5.94
CA CYS A 176 -12.62 -13.95 6.58
C CYS A 176 -11.10 -13.95 6.80
N GLU A 177 -10.43 -12.86 6.45
CA GLU A 177 -8.98 -12.72 6.55
C GLU A 177 -8.48 -13.02 7.97
N PRO A 178 -7.31 -13.67 8.12
CA PRO A 178 -6.76 -14.01 9.44
C PRO A 178 -6.60 -12.79 10.36
N GLU A 179 -6.35 -11.62 9.78
CA GLU A 179 -6.24 -10.36 10.53
C GLU A 179 -7.57 -9.98 11.22
N VAL A 180 -8.73 -10.26 10.60
CA VAL A 180 -10.05 -10.04 11.22
C VAL A 180 -10.25 -10.97 12.41
N GLN A 181 -9.83 -12.23 12.25
CA GLN A 181 -9.89 -13.21 13.33
C GLN A 181 -8.97 -12.84 14.50
N ASP A 182 -7.75 -12.38 14.23
CA ASP A 182 -6.79 -11.95 15.25
C ASP A 182 -7.31 -10.79 16.09
N VAL A 183 -7.93 -9.79 15.45
CA VAL A 183 -8.61 -8.68 16.14
C VAL A 183 -9.76 -9.20 17.01
N ALA A 184 -10.59 -10.11 16.49
CA ALA A 184 -11.68 -10.71 17.27
C ALA A 184 -11.16 -11.48 18.49
N ASP A 185 -10.08 -12.24 18.34
CA ASP A 185 -9.45 -13.00 19.42
C ASP A 185 -8.83 -12.06 20.47
N CYS A 186 -8.24 -10.94 20.04
CA CYS A 186 -7.76 -9.89 20.94
C CYS A 186 -8.92 -9.26 21.73
N LEU A 187 -9.99 -8.85 21.05
CA LEU A 187 -11.16 -8.26 21.69
C LEU A 187 -11.84 -9.23 22.66
N ASN A 188 -11.92 -10.53 22.33
CA ASN A 188 -12.42 -11.57 23.23
C ASN A 188 -11.53 -11.71 24.49
N LYS A 189 -10.19 -11.64 24.35
CA LYS A 189 -9.27 -11.58 25.51
C LYS A 189 -9.46 -10.31 26.34
N MET A 190 -9.98 -9.23 25.76
CA MET A 190 -10.34 -7.99 26.45
C MET A 190 -11.74 -8.03 27.08
N GLY A 191 -12.46 -9.15 26.96
CA GLY A 191 -13.80 -9.33 27.54
C GLY A 191 -14.96 -9.06 26.59
N ALA A 192 -14.71 -8.87 25.29
CA ALA A 192 -15.78 -8.85 24.29
C ALA A 192 -16.42 -10.25 24.14
N ARG A 193 -17.57 -10.30 23.47
CA ARG A 193 -18.28 -11.54 23.15
C ARG A 193 -18.50 -11.65 21.65
N ILE A 194 -17.51 -12.17 20.96
CA ILE A 194 -17.48 -12.30 19.50
C ILE A 194 -17.43 -13.78 19.14
N SER A 195 -18.28 -14.20 18.20
CA SER A 195 -18.29 -15.55 17.65
C SER A 195 -18.41 -15.52 16.12
N GLY A 196 -17.89 -16.56 15.45
CA GLY A 196 -17.94 -16.68 13.98
C GLY A 196 -16.88 -15.89 13.22
N ALA A 197 -15.92 -15.24 13.89
CA ALA A 197 -14.76 -14.63 13.23
C ALA A 197 -13.94 -15.67 12.46
N GLY A 198 -13.47 -15.30 11.26
CA GLY A 198 -12.91 -16.25 10.28
C GLY A 198 -13.97 -16.89 9.36
N THR A 199 -15.25 -16.58 9.56
CA THR A 199 -16.35 -16.95 8.65
C THR A 199 -17.05 -15.70 8.11
N SER A 200 -17.88 -15.88 7.09
CA SER A 200 -18.66 -14.77 6.49
C SER A 200 -19.78 -14.23 7.39
N ARG A 201 -20.01 -14.86 8.56
CA ARG A 201 -21.03 -14.44 9.53
C ARG A 201 -20.43 -14.28 10.93
N ILE A 202 -20.36 -13.04 11.41
CA ILE A 202 -19.85 -12.72 12.75
C ILE A 202 -21.01 -12.24 13.63
N VAL A 203 -21.08 -12.75 14.87
CA VAL A 203 -22.06 -12.31 15.87
C VAL A 203 -21.31 -11.69 17.04
N ILE A 204 -21.72 -10.49 17.42
CA ILE A 204 -21.14 -9.72 18.52
C ILE A 204 -22.25 -9.40 19.52
N GLU A 205 -22.11 -9.86 20.76
CA GLU A 205 -22.92 -9.36 21.88
C GLU A 205 -22.16 -8.20 22.52
N GLY A 206 -22.72 -7.00 22.44
CA GLY A 206 -22.06 -5.83 23.02
C GLY A 206 -22.00 -5.89 24.55
N VAL A 207 -20.87 -5.44 25.10
CA VAL A 207 -20.56 -5.45 26.53
C VAL A 207 -20.43 -4.04 27.08
N ALA A 208 -20.56 -3.88 28.40
CA ALA A 208 -20.49 -2.55 29.03
C ALA A 208 -19.09 -1.95 29.03
N LYS A 209 -18.04 -2.79 29.08
CA LYS A 209 -16.64 -2.35 29.12
C LYS A 209 -15.71 -3.46 28.63
N LEU A 210 -14.55 -3.05 28.10
CA LEU A 210 -13.41 -3.92 27.85
C LEU A 210 -12.34 -3.71 28.94
N HIS A 211 -11.41 -4.64 29.04
CA HIS A 211 -10.24 -4.54 29.92
C HIS A 211 -8.94 -4.73 29.12
N GLY A 212 -7.80 -4.38 29.73
CA GLY A 212 -6.50 -4.65 29.14
C GLY A 212 -6.28 -6.17 28.96
N ALA A 213 -5.54 -6.54 27.91
CA ALA A 213 -5.16 -7.91 27.61
C ALA A 213 -3.74 -7.96 27.05
N ARG A 214 -3.09 -9.13 27.15
CA ARG A 214 -1.88 -9.44 26.39
C ARG A 214 -2.26 -10.31 25.19
N HIS A 215 -1.82 -9.92 24.01
CA HIS A 215 -2.10 -10.62 22.78
C HIS A 215 -0.84 -10.63 21.91
N THR A 216 -0.49 -11.80 21.39
CA THR A 216 0.62 -11.97 20.45
C THR A 216 0.03 -11.87 19.05
N VAL A 217 0.51 -10.89 18.27
CA VAL A 217 0.05 -10.66 16.89
C VAL A 217 0.43 -11.86 16.01
N LEU A 218 -0.47 -12.26 15.12
CA LEU A 218 -0.17 -13.27 14.10
C LEU A 218 1.07 -12.91 13.26
N PRO A 219 1.82 -13.90 12.73
CA PRO A 219 2.92 -13.64 11.82
C PRO A 219 2.43 -13.04 10.51
N ASP A 220 3.23 -12.15 9.89
CA ASP A 220 2.88 -11.53 8.62
C ASP A 220 2.92 -12.55 7.48
N ARG A 221 1.72 -12.94 7.05
CA ARG A 221 1.52 -13.90 5.96
C ARG A 221 1.92 -13.35 4.59
N ILE A 222 1.90 -12.04 4.38
CA ILE A 222 2.31 -11.42 3.11
C ILE A 222 3.83 -11.32 3.05
N GLU A 223 4.48 -11.02 4.17
CA GLU A 223 5.95 -11.11 4.28
C GLU A 223 6.42 -12.56 4.04
N THR A 224 5.76 -13.53 4.68
CA THR A 224 6.01 -14.96 4.47
C THR A 224 5.93 -15.34 2.99
N GLY A 225 4.83 -14.98 2.31
CA GLY A 225 4.64 -15.27 0.88
C GLY A 225 5.66 -14.56 -0.01
N THR A 226 6.07 -13.36 0.37
CA THR A 226 7.09 -12.56 -0.34
C THR A 226 8.45 -13.26 -0.31
N TYR A 227 8.91 -13.70 0.87
CA TYR A 227 10.16 -14.45 0.98
C TYR A 227 10.08 -15.81 0.31
N ALA A 228 8.95 -16.51 0.42
CA ALA A 228 8.76 -17.78 -0.30
C ALA A 228 8.89 -17.59 -1.83
N MET A 229 8.36 -16.50 -2.39
CA MET A 229 8.53 -16.13 -3.80
C MET A 229 9.96 -15.74 -4.14
N ALA A 230 10.67 -15.02 -3.26
CA ALA A 230 12.09 -14.69 -3.45
C ALA A 230 12.96 -15.95 -3.53
N VAL A 231 12.69 -16.95 -2.67
CA VAL A 231 13.38 -18.24 -2.67
C VAL A 231 13.07 -19.03 -3.94
N ALA A 232 11.80 -19.07 -4.35
CA ALA A 232 11.38 -19.70 -5.59
C ALA A 232 12.04 -19.04 -6.82
N MET A 233 12.19 -17.72 -6.82
CA MET A 233 12.81 -16.94 -7.89
C MET A 233 14.31 -17.26 -8.01
N THR A 234 15.03 -17.16 -6.90
CA THR A 234 16.51 -17.34 -6.85
C THR A 234 16.93 -18.81 -6.93
N GLY A 235 16.04 -19.74 -6.55
CA GLY A 235 16.34 -21.15 -6.47
C GLY A 235 17.10 -21.60 -5.23
N GLY A 236 16.98 -20.86 -4.14
CA GLY A 236 17.55 -21.22 -2.85
C GLY A 236 16.75 -22.30 -2.10
N ASP A 237 17.16 -22.50 -0.85
CA ASP A 237 16.52 -23.36 0.15
C ASP A 237 16.57 -22.64 1.50
N VAL A 238 15.42 -22.19 1.99
CA VAL A 238 15.33 -21.29 3.16
C VAL A 238 14.20 -21.74 4.09
N GLN A 239 14.47 -21.68 5.39
CA GLN A 239 13.48 -21.87 6.44
C GLN A 239 12.87 -20.51 6.84
N LEU A 240 11.55 -20.38 6.71
CA LEU A 240 10.76 -19.25 7.19
C LEU A 240 10.25 -19.56 8.60
N ASN A 241 10.99 -19.10 9.61
CA ASN A 241 10.70 -19.34 11.01
C ASN A 241 9.44 -18.61 11.47
N GLY A 242 8.59 -19.28 12.26
CA GLY A 242 7.34 -18.74 12.79
C GLY A 242 6.21 -18.62 11.76
N ALA A 243 6.48 -18.95 10.49
CA ALA A 243 5.48 -18.93 9.44
C ALA A 243 4.41 -20.01 9.67
N ARG A 244 3.15 -19.63 9.48
CA ARG A 244 1.99 -20.51 9.69
C ARG A 244 1.29 -20.78 8.34
N PRO A 245 1.34 -22.01 7.80
CA PRO A 245 0.87 -22.30 6.43
C PRO A 245 -0.62 -22.03 6.24
N GLU A 246 -1.43 -22.24 7.27
CA GLU A 246 -2.88 -22.02 7.25
C GLU A 246 -3.28 -20.57 6.98
N LEU A 247 -2.38 -19.61 7.21
CA LEU A 247 -2.64 -18.18 6.96
C LEU A 247 -2.50 -17.80 5.47
N LEU A 248 -1.85 -18.64 4.65
CA LEU A 248 -1.59 -18.34 3.23
C LEU A 248 -1.63 -19.57 2.31
N GLN A 249 -2.37 -20.62 2.67
CA GLN A 249 -2.34 -21.91 1.98
C GLN A 249 -2.50 -21.79 0.45
N SER A 250 -3.44 -20.98 -0.03
CA SER A 250 -3.64 -20.76 -1.48
C SER A 250 -2.38 -20.25 -2.19
N ALA A 251 -1.59 -19.38 -1.55
CA ALA A 251 -0.34 -18.90 -2.12
C ALA A 251 0.75 -19.98 -2.13
N LEU A 252 0.82 -20.84 -1.11
CA LEU A 252 1.75 -21.97 -1.05
C LEU A 252 1.43 -23.04 -2.09
N ASP A 253 0.14 -23.27 -2.34
CA ASP A 253 -0.33 -24.19 -3.38
C ASP A 253 0.08 -23.68 -4.77
N VAL A 254 -0.09 -22.38 -5.02
CA VAL A 254 0.38 -21.73 -6.27
C VAL A 254 1.90 -21.83 -6.42
N LEU A 255 2.67 -21.62 -5.35
CA LEU A 255 4.13 -21.81 -5.39
C LEU A 255 4.53 -23.25 -5.69
N THR A 256 3.81 -24.22 -5.14
CA THR A 256 4.02 -25.64 -5.42
C THR A 256 3.72 -25.96 -6.89
N GLN A 257 2.65 -25.41 -7.44
CA GLN A 257 2.33 -25.48 -8.88
C GLN A 257 3.43 -24.83 -9.73
N ALA A 258 3.96 -23.69 -9.32
CA ALA A 258 5.06 -23.00 -9.98
C ALA A 258 6.40 -23.77 -9.89
N GLY A 259 6.53 -24.79 -9.02
CA GLY A 259 7.71 -25.65 -8.91
C GLY A 259 8.55 -25.46 -7.65
N ALA A 260 8.04 -24.77 -6.65
CA ALA A 260 8.62 -24.79 -5.30
C ALA A 260 8.28 -26.10 -4.57
N ILE A 261 9.15 -26.51 -3.66
CA ILE A 261 8.93 -27.54 -2.66
C ILE A 261 8.64 -26.81 -1.35
N ILE A 262 7.45 -27.02 -0.81
CA ILE A 262 7.01 -26.44 0.46
C ILE A 262 6.94 -27.57 1.48
N THR A 263 7.71 -27.47 2.56
CA THR A 263 7.71 -28.44 3.66
C THR A 263 7.36 -27.72 4.96
N VAL A 264 6.28 -28.14 5.61
CA VAL A 264 5.88 -27.61 6.92
C VAL A 264 6.56 -28.41 8.02
N ASN A 265 7.10 -27.73 9.02
CA ASN A 265 7.71 -28.35 10.20
C ASN A 265 7.35 -27.54 11.46
N ASN A 266 7.86 -27.97 12.62
CA ASN A 266 7.56 -27.33 13.89
C ASN A 266 8.11 -25.90 14.02
N GLU A 267 9.08 -25.52 13.19
CA GLU A 267 9.71 -24.20 13.21
C GLU A 267 9.01 -23.22 12.25
N GLY A 268 8.26 -23.71 11.27
CA GLY A 268 7.52 -22.91 10.29
C GLY A 268 7.46 -23.59 8.92
N ILE A 269 7.88 -22.87 7.88
CA ILE A 269 7.77 -23.33 6.48
C ILE A 269 9.16 -23.31 5.83
N ARG A 270 9.63 -24.46 5.36
CA ARG A 270 10.80 -24.56 4.49
C ARG A 270 10.38 -24.45 3.04
N VAL A 271 11.06 -23.59 2.29
CA VAL A 271 10.83 -23.35 0.87
C VAL A 271 12.11 -23.68 0.10
N ALA A 272 12.02 -24.49 -0.94
CA ALA A 272 13.13 -24.77 -1.84
C ALA A 272 12.66 -24.83 -3.29
N ARG A 273 13.50 -24.50 -4.28
CA ARG A 273 13.16 -24.75 -5.70
C ARG A 273 13.56 -26.16 -6.12
N ASN A 274 12.67 -26.88 -6.80
CA ASN A 274 12.87 -28.29 -7.19
C ASN A 274 13.91 -28.54 -8.32
N GLY A 275 14.62 -27.51 -8.78
CA GLY A 275 15.59 -27.60 -9.88
C GLY A 275 15.01 -27.69 -11.30
N ALA A 276 13.70 -27.96 -11.49
CA ALA A 276 13.07 -28.09 -12.82
C ALA A 276 12.82 -26.74 -13.54
N GLY A 277 13.07 -25.63 -12.85
CA GLY A 277 12.72 -24.27 -13.29
C GLY A 277 11.31 -23.88 -12.85
N ILE A 278 10.91 -22.65 -13.18
CA ILE A 278 9.61 -22.10 -12.80
C ILE A 278 8.57 -22.50 -13.87
N ARG A 279 7.45 -23.07 -13.44
CA ARG A 279 6.31 -23.40 -14.30
C ARG A 279 5.32 -22.24 -14.34
N PRO A 280 4.65 -21.99 -15.48
CA PRO A 280 3.63 -20.97 -15.56
C PRO A 280 2.40 -21.37 -14.74
N VAL A 281 1.68 -20.39 -14.23
CA VAL A 281 0.43 -20.58 -13.48
C VAL A 281 -0.69 -19.68 -14.01
N THR A 282 -1.92 -20.06 -13.72
CA THR A 282 -3.10 -19.21 -13.91
C THR A 282 -3.73 -18.96 -12.55
N VAL A 283 -3.80 -17.70 -12.14
CA VAL A 283 -4.27 -17.30 -10.81
C VAL A 283 -5.23 -16.13 -10.94
N SER A 284 -6.35 -16.22 -10.21
CA SER A 284 -7.22 -15.08 -9.95
C SER A 284 -7.14 -14.74 -8.48
N THR A 285 -6.99 -13.46 -8.16
CA THR A 285 -7.06 -13.01 -6.77
C THR A 285 -8.48 -13.24 -6.23
N ALA A 286 -8.61 -13.40 -4.92
CA ALA A 286 -9.90 -13.52 -4.26
C ALA A 286 -9.77 -13.14 -2.77
N PRO A 287 -10.89 -12.81 -2.09
CA PRO A 287 -10.89 -12.70 -0.64
C PRO A 287 -10.43 -14.01 0.02
N PHE A 288 -9.93 -13.93 1.26
CA PHE A 288 -9.48 -15.12 1.98
C PHE A 288 -10.62 -16.18 2.07
N PRO A 289 -10.35 -17.48 1.83
CA PRO A 289 -9.03 -18.15 1.74
C PRO A 289 -8.40 -18.23 0.33
N GLY A 290 -8.91 -17.46 -0.64
CA GLY A 290 -8.35 -17.42 -2.00
C GLY A 290 -6.99 -16.75 -2.09
N PHE A 291 -6.46 -16.65 -3.31
CA PHE A 291 -5.13 -16.08 -3.53
C PHE A 291 -5.13 -14.58 -3.17
N PRO A 292 -4.27 -14.14 -2.23
CA PRO A 292 -4.31 -12.77 -1.76
C PRO A 292 -3.75 -11.82 -2.80
N THR A 293 -4.54 -10.82 -3.16
CA THR A 293 -4.13 -9.71 -4.05
C THR A 293 -2.85 -9.00 -3.59
N ASP A 294 -2.54 -9.06 -2.29
CA ASP A 294 -1.29 -8.52 -1.72
C ASP A 294 -0.01 -9.27 -2.11
N LEU A 295 -0.11 -10.49 -2.64
CA LEU A 295 1.00 -11.27 -3.21
C LEU A 295 1.00 -11.28 -4.74
N GLN A 296 0.07 -10.57 -5.38
CA GLN A 296 -0.10 -10.56 -6.83
C GLN A 296 1.15 -10.03 -7.55
N ALA A 297 1.72 -8.92 -7.09
CA ALA A 297 2.88 -8.30 -7.72
C ALA A 297 4.14 -9.16 -7.61
N GLN A 298 4.34 -9.80 -6.45
CA GLN A 298 5.45 -10.71 -6.16
C GLN A 298 5.34 -11.98 -7.01
N LEU A 299 4.12 -12.53 -7.16
CA LEU A 299 3.87 -13.65 -8.06
C LEU A 299 4.16 -13.26 -9.52
N MET A 300 3.73 -12.07 -9.94
CA MET A 300 4.01 -11.57 -11.28
C MET A 300 5.51 -11.49 -11.55
N ALA A 301 6.30 -10.96 -10.60
CA ALA A 301 7.76 -10.93 -10.72
C ALA A 301 8.33 -12.34 -10.92
N LEU A 302 7.91 -13.32 -10.11
CA LEU A 302 8.30 -14.72 -10.27
C LEU A 302 7.95 -15.29 -11.65
N MET A 303 6.75 -14.97 -12.16
CA MET A 303 6.25 -15.48 -13.44
C MET A 303 6.99 -14.96 -14.66
N ILE A 304 7.74 -13.86 -14.55
CA ILE A 304 8.61 -13.39 -15.64
C ILE A 304 9.69 -14.42 -15.97
N CYS A 305 10.08 -15.29 -15.04
CA CYS A 305 11.06 -16.35 -15.27
C CYS A 305 10.42 -17.73 -15.53
N ALA A 306 9.10 -17.80 -15.71
CA ALA A 306 8.40 -19.06 -15.97
C ALA A 306 8.67 -19.61 -17.38
N LYS A 307 8.66 -20.95 -17.53
CA LYS A 307 8.75 -21.62 -18.83
C LYS A 307 7.37 -21.67 -19.51
N GLY A 308 6.94 -20.55 -20.08
CA GLY A 308 5.67 -20.44 -20.82
C GLY A 308 4.94 -19.13 -20.55
N SER A 309 3.62 -19.14 -20.75
CA SER A 309 2.75 -17.99 -20.49
C SER A 309 1.92 -18.21 -19.24
N SER A 310 1.94 -17.25 -18.32
CA SER A 310 1.13 -17.23 -17.10
C SER A 310 0.02 -16.19 -17.22
N HIS A 311 -1.07 -16.39 -16.49
CA HIS A 311 -2.20 -15.46 -16.47
C HIS A 311 -2.53 -15.08 -15.03
N ILE A 312 -2.62 -13.78 -14.75
CA ILE A 312 -2.97 -13.26 -13.42
C ILE A 312 -4.16 -12.32 -13.58
N THR A 313 -5.28 -12.64 -12.95
CA THR A 313 -6.49 -11.80 -12.94
C THR A 313 -6.67 -11.14 -11.58
N GLU A 314 -6.76 -9.81 -11.55
CA GLU A 314 -6.95 -9.01 -10.34
C GLU A 314 -8.43 -8.61 -10.17
N THR A 315 -9.08 -9.16 -9.14
CA THR A 315 -10.53 -9.02 -8.90
C THR A 315 -10.86 -8.14 -7.68
N ILE A 316 -9.85 -7.73 -6.91
CA ILE A 316 -10.04 -7.01 -5.64
C ILE A 316 -9.79 -5.51 -5.82
N PHE A 317 -8.76 -5.14 -6.58
CA PHE A 317 -8.38 -3.74 -6.79
C PHE A 317 -8.31 -3.37 -8.26
N GLU A 318 -9.04 -2.31 -8.59
CA GLU A 318 -8.88 -1.62 -9.87
C GLU A 318 -7.45 -1.07 -10.00
N ASN A 319 -6.85 -1.20 -11.18
CA ASN A 319 -5.56 -0.62 -11.53
C ASN A 319 -4.35 -1.07 -10.67
N ARG A 320 -4.35 -2.32 -10.16
CA ARG A 320 -3.22 -2.85 -9.35
C ARG A 320 -1.94 -3.18 -10.15
N PHE A 321 -1.91 -2.96 -11.45
CA PHE A 321 -0.78 -3.32 -12.34
C PHE A 321 0.26 -2.22 -12.56
N MET A 322 0.35 -1.20 -11.70
CA MET A 322 1.30 -0.08 -11.86
C MET A 322 2.78 -0.53 -11.94
N HIS A 323 3.12 -1.66 -11.32
CA HIS A 323 4.47 -2.23 -11.32
C HIS A 323 4.89 -2.84 -12.68
N VAL A 324 3.96 -3.07 -13.61
CA VAL A 324 4.24 -3.70 -14.90
C VAL A 324 5.23 -2.89 -15.73
N GLN A 325 5.12 -1.56 -15.70
CA GLN A 325 6.02 -0.67 -16.45
C GLN A 325 7.46 -0.74 -15.92
N GLU A 326 7.62 -0.87 -14.60
CA GLU A 326 8.93 -1.01 -13.97
C GLU A 326 9.52 -2.41 -14.21
N LEU A 327 8.70 -3.46 -14.17
CA LEU A 327 9.13 -4.81 -14.54
C LEU A 327 9.56 -4.90 -16.01
N ALA A 328 8.92 -4.15 -16.91
CA ALA A 328 9.34 -4.09 -18.33
C ALA A 328 10.79 -3.59 -18.49
N ARG A 329 11.32 -2.79 -17.55
CA ARG A 329 12.71 -2.32 -17.56
C ARG A 329 13.71 -3.45 -17.35
N PHE A 330 13.29 -4.55 -16.71
CA PHE A 330 14.08 -5.78 -16.61
C PHE A 330 14.02 -6.66 -17.88
N GLY A 331 13.26 -6.24 -18.90
CA GLY A 331 13.01 -7.01 -20.13
C GLY A 331 11.75 -7.86 -20.07
N ALA A 332 10.91 -7.71 -19.04
CA ALA A 332 9.67 -8.47 -18.89
C ALA A 332 8.70 -8.24 -20.07
N ARG A 333 7.99 -9.30 -20.45
CA ARG A 333 6.97 -9.26 -21.51
C ARG A 333 5.60 -9.52 -20.90
N ILE A 334 4.89 -8.43 -20.60
CA ILE A 334 3.59 -8.48 -19.93
C ILE A 334 2.59 -7.73 -20.80
N HIS A 335 1.47 -8.38 -21.12
CA HIS A 335 0.34 -7.78 -21.80
C HIS A 335 -0.83 -7.63 -20.81
N LEU A 336 -1.47 -6.47 -20.81
CA LEU A 336 -2.62 -6.19 -19.95
C LEU A 336 -3.88 -6.11 -20.81
N ASP A 337 -4.90 -6.88 -20.43
CA ASP A 337 -6.24 -6.85 -21.00
C ASP A 337 -7.26 -6.76 -19.87
N GLY A 338 -7.78 -5.54 -19.65
CA GLY A 338 -8.62 -5.22 -18.50
C GLY A 338 -7.95 -5.55 -17.17
N GLU A 339 -8.58 -6.45 -16.41
CA GLU A 339 -8.10 -6.92 -15.11
C GLU A 339 -7.15 -8.14 -15.20
N THR A 340 -6.84 -8.62 -16.42
CA THR A 340 -5.98 -9.78 -16.64
C THR A 340 -4.63 -9.38 -17.22
N ALA A 341 -3.56 -9.88 -16.60
CA ALA A 341 -2.20 -9.79 -17.08
C ALA A 341 -1.74 -11.13 -17.65
N THR A 342 -1.27 -11.12 -18.90
CA THR A 342 -0.60 -12.24 -19.56
C THR A 342 0.91 -12.03 -19.50
N ILE A 343 1.62 -12.91 -18.79
CA ILE A 343 3.07 -12.82 -18.57
C ILE A 343 3.75 -13.89 -19.42
N HIS A 344 4.53 -13.45 -20.42
CA HIS A 344 5.36 -14.33 -21.21
C HIS A 344 6.74 -14.43 -20.57
N GLY A 345 7.06 -15.62 -20.07
CA GLY A 345 8.33 -15.82 -19.38
C GLY A 345 9.54 -15.68 -20.30
N ILE A 346 10.64 -15.19 -19.73
CA ILE A 346 11.91 -14.92 -20.40
C ILE A 346 13.04 -15.65 -19.67
N ALA A 347 14.11 -15.96 -20.41
CA ALA A 347 15.22 -16.73 -19.86
C ALA A 347 16.13 -15.92 -18.91
N LYS A 348 16.23 -14.61 -19.10
CA LYS A 348 17.15 -13.73 -18.38
C LYS A 348 16.53 -12.37 -18.15
N LEU A 349 16.62 -11.91 -16.90
CA LEU A 349 16.32 -10.55 -16.48
C LEU A 349 17.60 -9.70 -16.57
N ARG A 350 17.47 -8.41 -16.88
CA ARG A 350 18.59 -7.46 -16.86
C ARG A 350 18.38 -6.43 -15.76
N GLY A 351 19.41 -6.16 -14.97
CA GLY A 351 19.38 -5.13 -13.95
C GLY A 351 19.13 -3.76 -14.58
N ALA A 352 18.33 -2.94 -13.89
CA ALA A 352 17.97 -1.61 -14.34
C ALA A 352 17.70 -0.68 -13.15
N PRO A 353 17.85 0.65 -13.31
CA PRO A 353 17.32 1.59 -12.34
C PRO A 353 15.79 1.60 -12.44
N VAL A 354 15.10 1.42 -11.32
CA VAL A 354 13.64 1.33 -11.23
C VAL A 354 13.09 2.18 -10.09
N MET A 355 11.78 2.46 -10.13
CA MET A 355 11.09 3.35 -9.19
C MET A 355 9.99 2.59 -8.44
N ALA A 356 10.09 2.53 -7.12
CA ALA A 356 9.02 2.03 -6.26
C ALA A 356 7.77 2.94 -6.35
N THR A 357 6.59 2.32 -6.54
CA THR A 357 5.30 3.01 -6.69
C THR A 357 4.33 2.76 -5.52
N ASP A 358 4.37 1.56 -4.93
CA ASP A 358 3.61 1.17 -3.75
C ASP A 358 4.32 0.04 -3.00
N LEU A 359 3.84 -0.33 -1.81
CA LEU A 359 4.49 -1.33 -0.96
C LEU A 359 4.71 -2.68 -1.66
N ARG A 360 3.69 -3.21 -2.37
CA ARG A 360 3.75 -4.55 -2.97
C ARG A 360 4.50 -4.51 -4.31
N ALA A 361 4.32 -3.44 -5.08
CA ALA A 361 5.15 -3.16 -6.26
C ALA A 361 6.64 -3.07 -5.91
N SER A 362 6.98 -2.37 -4.82
CA SER A 362 8.39 -2.17 -4.44
C SER A 362 9.11 -3.49 -4.20
N VAL A 363 8.48 -4.41 -3.46
CA VAL A 363 9.13 -5.67 -3.12
C VAL A 363 9.16 -6.65 -4.31
N SER A 364 8.23 -6.54 -5.26
CA SER A 364 8.30 -7.33 -6.50
C SER A 364 9.48 -6.93 -7.38
N LEU A 365 9.84 -5.64 -7.41
CA LEU A 365 11.06 -5.16 -8.08
C LEU A 365 12.34 -5.67 -7.42
N VAL A 366 12.35 -5.77 -6.08
CA VAL A 366 13.47 -6.41 -5.35
C VAL A 366 13.58 -7.89 -5.74
N ILE A 367 12.47 -8.63 -5.75
CA ILE A 367 12.47 -10.05 -6.19
C ILE A 367 13.01 -10.20 -7.62
N ALA A 368 12.59 -9.33 -8.55
CA ALA A 368 13.11 -9.33 -9.91
C ALA A 368 14.62 -8.99 -9.94
N GLY A 369 15.06 -8.02 -9.15
CA GLY A 369 16.46 -7.63 -8.99
C GLY A 369 17.36 -8.76 -8.50
N LEU A 370 16.88 -9.60 -7.57
CA LEU A 370 17.63 -10.75 -7.06
C LEU A 370 17.95 -11.81 -8.14
N ALA A 371 17.18 -11.86 -9.22
CA ALA A 371 17.39 -12.79 -10.35
C ALA A 371 17.93 -12.11 -11.61
N ALA A 372 18.15 -10.79 -11.59
CA ALA A 372 18.60 -10.02 -12.73
C ALA A 372 20.11 -10.11 -12.93
N GLU A 373 20.56 -10.15 -14.18
CA GLU A 373 21.97 -10.00 -14.53
C GLU A 373 22.38 -8.52 -14.46
N GLY A 374 23.43 -8.22 -13.70
CA GLY A 374 23.93 -6.86 -13.50
C GLY A 374 23.33 -6.20 -12.27
N GLU A 375 23.40 -4.86 -12.24
CA GLU A 375 23.00 -4.07 -11.08
C GLU A 375 21.58 -3.53 -11.23
N THR A 376 20.80 -3.60 -10.15
CA THR A 376 19.46 -3.02 -10.06
C THR A 376 19.46 -1.94 -8.99
N MET A 377 19.08 -0.71 -9.36
CA MET A 377 18.94 0.39 -8.42
C MET A 377 17.46 0.68 -8.16
N VAL A 378 16.96 0.32 -6.97
CA VAL A 378 15.56 0.56 -6.59
C VAL A 378 15.46 1.91 -5.86
N ASN A 379 14.84 2.89 -6.50
CA ASN A 379 14.62 4.22 -5.93
C ASN A 379 13.26 4.34 -5.25
N ARG A 380 13.07 5.36 -4.41
CA ARG A 380 11.81 5.64 -3.67
C ARG A 380 11.42 4.53 -2.68
N VAL A 381 12.40 3.97 -1.99
CA VAL A 381 12.23 2.85 -1.04
C VAL A 381 11.35 3.16 0.17
N TYR A 382 10.93 4.40 0.40
CA TYR A 382 10.00 4.76 1.48
C TYR A 382 8.65 4.01 1.40
N HIS A 383 8.26 3.53 0.21
CA HIS A 383 7.09 2.66 0.07
C HIS A 383 7.30 1.26 0.69
N LEU A 384 8.53 0.75 0.62
CA LEU A 384 8.95 -0.55 1.13
C LEU A 384 9.03 -0.55 2.66
N ASP A 385 9.56 0.53 3.23
CA ASP A 385 9.75 0.70 4.67
C ASP A 385 8.43 0.74 5.46
N ARG A 386 7.30 0.97 4.77
CA ARG A 386 5.96 0.92 5.36
C ARG A 386 5.49 -0.48 5.73
N GLY A 387 6.12 -1.53 5.21
CA GLY A 387 5.65 -2.90 5.41
C GLY A 387 6.73 -3.97 5.48
N PHE A 388 8.00 -3.62 5.29
CA PHE A 388 9.12 -4.54 5.50
C PHE A 388 10.17 -3.91 6.39
N GLU A 389 10.43 -4.52 7.53
CA GLU A 389 11.50 -4.12 8.43
C GLU A 389 12.81 -4.81 8.03
N ARG A 390 13.86 -4.00 7.82
CA ARG A 390 15.25 -4.43 7.56
C ARG A 390 15.32 -5.51 6.47
N LEU A 391 14.61 -5.28 5.36
CA LEU A 391 14.50 -6.24 4.26
C LEU A 391 15.87 -6.67 3.74
N GLU A 392 16.75 -5.70 3.52
CA GLU A 392 18.11 -5.89 3.02
C GLU A 392 18.93 -6.78 3.94
N GLU A 393 18.78 -6.65 5.26
CA GLU A 393 19.53 -7.47 6.21
C GLU A 393 19.03 -8.91 6.24
N LYS A 394 17.72 -9.12 6.17
CA LYS A 394 17.12 -10.46 6.08
C LYS A 394 17.54 -11.17 4.80
N LEU A 395 17.55 -10.46 3.67
CA LEU A 395 17.97 -11.02 2.39
C LEU A 395 19.49 -11.26 2.33
N SER A 396 20.31 -10.33 2.80
CA SER A 396 21.77 -10.49 2.86
C SER A 396 22.19 -11.61 3.81
N ALA A 397 21.48 -11.81 4.93
CA ALA A 397 21.69 -12.96 5.80
C ALA A 397 21.41 -14.31 5.11
N CYS A 398 20.60 -14.31 4.05
CA CYS A 398 20.34 -15.46 3.19
C CYS A 398 21.29 -15.55 1.97
N GLY A 399 22.29 -14.67 1.89
CA GLY A 399 23.30 -14.66 0.82
C GLY A 399 22.97 -13.78 -0.38
N ALA A 400 21.94 -12.93 -0.31
CA ALA A 400 21.70 -11.93 -1.35
C ALA A 400 22.78 -10.84 -1.35
N SER A 401 23.21 -10.40 -2.54
CA SER A 401 24.05 -9.21 -2.69
C SER A 401 23.15 -7.97 -2.79
N ILE A 402 22.75 -7.43 -1.65
CA ILE A 402 21.89 -6.25 -1.56
C ILE A 402 22.41 -5.29 -0.49
N GLU A 403 22.37 -4.00 -0.80
CA GLU A 403 22.74 -2.93 0.13
C GLU A 403 21.74 -1.78 0.05
N ARG A 404 21.57 -1.07 1.17
CA ARG A 404 20.83 0.18 1.23
C ARG A 404 21.83 1.33 1.25
N ILE A 405 21.82 2.14 0.20
CA ILE A 405 22.69 3.32 0.09
C ILE A 405 21.95 4.51 0.70
N SER A 406 22.63 5.23 1.61
CA SER A 406 22.15 6.50 2.14
C SER A 406 22.76 7.64 1.33
N ASP A 407 21.96 8.61 0.91
CA ASP A 407 22.44 9.86 0.30
C ASP A 407 23.15 10.77 1.33
#